data_AF-A0A1G5BPR2-F1
#
_entry.id   AF-A0A1G5BPR2-F1
#
_cell.length_a   1.000
_cell.length_b   1.000
_cell.length_c   1.000
_cell.angle_alpha   90.00
_cell.angle_beta   90.00
_cell.angle_gamma   90.00
#
_symmetry.space_group_name_H-M   'P 1'
#
loop_
_entity.id
_entity.type
_entity.pdbx_description
1 polymer ?
#
loop_
_entity_poly.entity_id
_entity_poly.type
_entity_poly.pdbx_seq_one_letter_code
_entity_poly.pdbx_strand_id
1 'polypeptide(L)'
;MRKQILIQHDQESFFYNLRFMLIVCVLAGNALEPLITRFAGAEALFLWIYTFHMPLFVWVTGYFAKPSIQGASGRNVLKQIALQYLLFQTLYALMDATVFHTPHMRLSFFAPYLLLWFLASHFCWRLLVRLTISWKPVYRLIASIALGVIAGYLPVDGFWLSCSRTFVFLPFFVIGYDYGAAIRARLLPGWGRRVAGILSVALLVYIAYGGLNIPQGWLFGSKTYAELGHQEWYAGIFRLGVYLLEIISATLFLAWVPNLTSKLTDLGRRTLYVFLLHGFLVRLAIWSGIYSYMGSALFIPVILGIAVLFSVTLAHPLVRHTFKVLIEPDISRISIHRHGVFKRSA
;
A
#
# COMPACT_ATOMS: atom_id res chain seq x y z
N MET A 1 -5.47 18.21 -29.64
CA MET A 1 -6.45 17.44 -28.83
C MET A 1 -6.22 15.92 -28.88
N ARG A 2 -6.28 15.24 -30.04
CA ARG A 2 -6.14 13.77 -30.14
C ARG A 2 -4.84 13.20 -29.53
N LYS A 3 -3.70 13.87 -29.75
CA LYS A 3 -2.38 13.46 -29.19
C LYS A 3 -2.34 13.56 -27.65
N GLN A 4 -2.97 14.58 -27.06
CA GLN A 4 -3.04 14.73 -25.59
C GLN A 4 -3.94 13.68 -24.95
N ILE A 5 -5.07 13.34 -25.58
CA ILE A 5 -5.99 12.28 -25.13
C ILE A 5 -5.28 10.92 -25.15
N LEU A 6 -4.54 10.62 -26.21
CA LEU A 6 -3.78 9.36 -26.33
C LEU A 6 -2.67 9.26 -25.25
N ILE A 7 -1.96 10.36 -24.99
CA ILE A 7 -0.94 10.40 -23.92
C ILE A 7 -1.60 10.17 -22.56
N GLN A 8 -2.72 10.83 -22.26
CA GLN A 8 -3.41 10.65 -20.98
C GLN A 8 -3.91 9.21 -20.79
N HIS A 9 -4.46 8.60 -21.84
CA HIS A 9 -4.94 7.22 -21.80
C HIS A 9 -3.79 6.21 -21.58
N ASP A 10 -2.63 6.42 -22.19
CA ASP A 10 -1.42 5.61 -21.97
C ASP A 10 -0.90 5.72 -20.54
N GLN A 11 -0.88 6.94 -19.99
CA GLN A 11 -0.48 7.20 -18.61
C GLN A 11 -1.40 6.48 -17.62
N GLU A 12 -2.72 6.66 -17.75
CA GLU A 12 -3.70 6.02 -16.88
C GLU A 12 -3.60 4.49 -16.95
N SER A 13 -3.42 3.94 -18.15
CA SER A 13 -3.31 2.49 -18.36
C SER A 13 -2.10 1.89 -17.65
N PHE A 14 -0.96 2.57 -17.73
CA PHE A 14 0.25 2.17 -16.99
C PHE A 14 0.02 2.15 -15.47
N PHE A 15 -0.60 3.21 -14.91
CA PHE A 15 -0.85 3.27 -13.48
C PHE A 15 -1.86 2.21 -13.01
N TYR A 16 -2.83 1.84 -13.83
CA TYR A 16 -3.72 0.70 -13.54
C TYR A 16 -2.98 -0.64 -13.60
N ASN A 17 -2.14 -0.87 -14.62
CA ASN A 17 -1.31 -2.07 -14.71
C ASN A 17 -0.40 -2.20 -13.49
N LEU A 18 0.26 -1.11 -13.08
CA LEU A 18 1.10 -1.06 -11.89
C LEU A 18 0.30 -1.39 -10.62
N ARG A 19 -0.89 -0.79 -10.42
CA ARG A 19 -1.74 -1.11 -9.27
C ARG A 19 -2.07 -2.59 -9.17
N PHE A 20 -2.36 -3.23 -10.31
CA PHE A 20 -2.66 -4.65 -10.31
C PHE A 20 -1.42 -5.49 -9.96
N MET A 21 -0.27 -5.19 -10.55
CA MET A 21 0.97 -5.90 -10.21
C MET A 21 1.32 -5.73 -8.73
N LEU A 22 1.14 -4.54 -8.17
CA LEU A 22 1.39 -4.28 -6.76
C LEU A 22 0.40 -5.00 -5.84
N ILE A 23 -0.88 -5.10 -6.20
CA ILE A 23 -1.82 -5.84 -5.35
C ILE A 23 -1.54 -7.35 -5.37
N VAL A 24 -1.05 -7.88 -6.50
CA VAL A 24 -0.51 -9.25 -6.56
C VAL A 24 0.69 -9.39 -5.64
N CYS A 25 1.63 -8.43 -5.65
CA CYS A 25 2.77 -8.42 -4.73
C CYS A 25 2.35 -8.37 -3.25
N VAL A 26 1.33 -7.58 -2.91
CA VAL A 26 0.75 -7.55 -1.55
C VAL A 26 0.24 -8.94 -1.18
N LEU A 27 -0.52 -9.58 -2.06
CA LEU A 27 -1.07 -10.91 -1.76
C LEU A 27 0.02 -11.98 -1.66
N ALA A 28 1.02 -11.91 -2.54
CA ALA A 28 2.20 -12.77 -2.48
C ALA A 28 2.99 -12.58 -1.18
N GLY A 29 3.26 -11.33 -0.77
CA GLY A 29 3.97 -11.03 0.48
C GLY A 29 3.25 -11.60 1.71
N ASN A 30 1.94 -11.37 1.82
CA ASN A 30 1.12 -11.90 2.90
C ASN A 30 1.03 -13.44 2.90
N ALA A 31 1.04 -14.08 1.73
CA ALA A 31 1.03 -15.53 1.62
C ALA A 31 2.41 -16.16 1.92
N LEU A 32 3.50 -15.42 1.71
CA LEU A 32 4.86 -15.85 2.03
C LEU A 32 5.22 -15.63 3.50
N GLU A 33 4.60 -14.66 4.18
CA GLU A 33 4.91 -14.26 5.56
C GLU A 33 5.01 -15.46 6.54
N PRO A 34 4.11 -16.46 6.54
CA PRO A 34 4.22 -17.62 7.45
C PRO A 34 5.39 -18.57 7.12
N LEU A 35 6.04 -18.42 5.96
CA LEU A 35 7.09 -19.30 5.46
C LEU A 35 8.48 -18.69 5.51
N ILE A 36 8.62 -17.39 5.80
CA ILE A 36 9.90 -16.68 5.77
C ILE A 36 10.93 -17.28 6.74
N THR A 37 10.49 -17.77 7.90
CA THR A 37 11.38 -18.39 8.90
C THR A 37 11.77 -19.83 8.56
N ARG A 38 11.07 -20.45 7.60
CA ARG A 38 11.27 -21.85 7.22
C ARG A 38 12.12 -22.01 5.98
N PHE A 39 12.03 -21.06 5.05
CA PHE A 39 12.73 -21.12 3.76
C PHE A 39 13.38 -19.79 3.42
N ALA A 40 14.72 -19.78 3.30
CA ALA A 40 15.49 -18.59 2.92
C ALA A 40 15.02 -17.99 1.58
N GLY A 41 14.58 -18.83 0.63
CA GLY A 41 14.00 -18.34 -0.63
C GLY A 41 12.69 -17.56 -0.44
N ALA A 42 11.85 -17.96 0.53
CA ALA A 42 10.63 -17.24 0.85
C ALA A 42 10.93 -15.90 1.53
N GLU A 43 11.90 -15.90 2.47
CA GLU A 43 12.40 -14.67 3.10
C GLU A 43 12.98 -13.68 2.07
N ALA A 44 13.84 -14.15 1.16
CA ALA A 44 14.45 -13.30 0.15
C ALA A 44 13.41 -12.68 -0.80
N LEU A 45 12.44 -13.47 -1.27
CA LEU A 45 11.32 -12.98 -2.07
C LEU A 45 10.46 -11.98 -1.30
N PHE A 46 10.18 -12.28 -0.04
CA PHE A 46 9.43 -11.39 0.84
C PHE A 46 10.14 -10.05 1.02
N LEU A 47 11.42 -10.04 1.40
CA LEU A 47 12.22 -8.82 1.56
C LEU A 47 12.30 -8.03 0.24
N TRP A 48 12.58 -8.72 -0.88
CA TRP A 48 12.61 -8.08 -2.20
C TRP A 48 11.28 -7.40 -2.52
N ILE A 49 10.13 -8.08 -2.34
CA ILE A 49 8.80 -7.48 -2.51
C ILE A 49 8.65 -6.26 -1.60
N TYR A 50 9.01 -6.36 -0.32
CA TYR A 50 8.89 -5.29 0.67
C TYR A 50 9.73 -4.04 0.38
N THR A 51 10.84 -4.16 -0.34
CA THR A 51 11.65 -3.00 -0.74
C THR A 51 10.95 -2.04 -1.71
N PHE A 52 10.02 -2.51 -2.55
CA PHE A 52 9.40 -1.66 -3.57
C PHE A 52 7.87 -1.59 -3.48
N HIS A 53 7.19 -2.65 -3.04
CA HIS A 53 5.75 -2.75 -3.27
C HIS A 53 4.97 -1.71 -2.44
N MET A 54 5.28 -1.54 -1.15
CA MET A 54 4.61 -0.54 -0.30
C MET A 54 4.90 0.89 -0.79
N PRO A 55 6.17 1.32 -0.97
CA PRO A 55 6.50 2.62 -1.55
C PRO A 55 5.76 2.91 -2.86
N LEU A 56 5.78 1.96 -3.80
CA LEU A 56 5.10 2.12 -5.09
C LEU A 56 3.58 2.15 -4.94
N PHE A 57 2.99 1.33 -4.07
CA PHE A 57 1.54 1.31 -3.87
C PHE A 57 1.05 2.64 -3.29
N VAL A 58 1.81 3.21 -2.36
CA VAL A 58 1.57 4.54 -1.80
C VAL A 58 1.76 5.62 -2.87
N TRP A 59 2.82 5.55 -3.67
CA TRP A 59 3.09 6.46 -4.79
C TRP A 59 1.95 6.48 -5.81
N VAL A 60 1.48 5.31 -6.25
CA VAL A 60 0.37 5.24 -7.20
C VAL A 60 -0.94 5.74 -6.58
N THR A 61 -1.17 5.48 -5.29
CA THR A 61 -2.34 6.01 -4.58
C THR A 61 -2.30 7.54 -4.53
N GLY A 62 -1.12 8.14 -4.32
CA GLY A 62 -0.91 9.59 -4.41
C GLY A 62 -1.23 10.15 -5.80
N TYR A 63 -0.80 9.48 -6.88
CA TYR A 63 -1.12 9.86 -8.26
C TYR A 63 -2.64 9.92 -8.51
N PHE A 64 -3.38 8.89 -8.11
CA PHE A 64 -4.84 8.85 -8.27
C PHE A 64 -5.59 9.79 -7.32
N ALA A 65 -4.95 10.30 -6.27
CA ALA A 65 -5.57 11.26 -5.35
C ALA A 65 -5.70 12.67 -5.98
N LYS A 66 -4.86 13.00 -6.96
CA LYS A 66 -4.77 14.35 -7.54
C LYS A 66 -6.08 14.94 -8.04
N PRO A 67 -6.90 14.24 -8.85
CA PRO A 67 -8.15 14.80 -9.38
C PRO A 67 -9.25 14.99 -8.33
N SER A 68 -9.13 14.33 -7.17
CA SER A 68 -10.19 14.21 -6.16
C SER A 68 -9.76 14.72 -4.78
N ILE A 69 -8.77 15.61 -4.70
CA ILE A 69 -8.26 16.07 -3.40
C ILE A 69 -9.08 17.23 -2.80
N GLN A 70 -9.66 18.08 -3.66
CA GLN A 70 -10.44 19.26 -3.26
C GLN A 70 -11.96 19.09 -3.50
N GLY A 71 -12.75 20.05 -3.01
CA GLY A 71 -14.18 20.15 -3.29
C GLY A 71 -15.05 19.06 -2.63
N ALA A 72 -16.26 18.90 -3.18
CA ALA A 72 -17.22 17.88 -2.73
C ALA A 72 -16.72 16.46 -3.05
N SER A 73 -16.08 16.26 -4.20
CA SER A 73 -15.48 14.99 -4.61
C SER A 73 -14.48 14.47 -3.57
N GLY A 74 -13.55 15.32 -3.12
CA GLY A 74 -12.59 14.90 -2.09
C GLY A 74 -13.19 14.62 -0.72
N ARG A 75 -14.25 15.34 -0.32
CA ARG A 75 -14.99 15.00 0.90
C ARG A 75 -15.70 13.66 0.79
N ASN A 76 -16.27 13.34 -0.37
CA ASN A 76 -16.94 12.07 -0.60
C ASN A 76 -15.93 10.91 -0.57
N VAL A 77 -14.76 11.05 -1.21
CA VAL A 77 -13.71 10.03 -1.14
C VAL A 77 -13.23 9.81 0.31
N LEU A 78 -13.02 10.88 1.08
CA LEU A 78 -12.65 10.75 2.50
C LEU A 78 -13.72 10.01 3.32
N LYS A 79 -15.00 10.35 3.12
CA LYS A 79 -16.12 9.64 3.75
C LYS A 79 -16.15 8.16 3.34
N GLN A 80 -15.87 7.86 2.08
CA GLN A 80 -15.83 6.49 1.56
C GLN A 80 -14.76 5.68 2.27
N ILE A 81 -13.55 6.22 2.34
CA ILE A 81 -12.40 5.57 2.99
C ILE A 81 -12.70 5.36 4.47
N ALA A 82 -13.26 6.35 5.16
CA ALA A 82 -13.63 6.24 6.57
C ALA A 82 -14.71 5.17 6.81
N LEU A 83 -15.72 5.10 5.95
CA LEU A 83 -16.78 4.09 6.04
C LEU A 83 -16.25 2.68 5.75
N GLN A 84 -15.42 2.52 4.72
CA GLN A 84 -14.73 1.26 4.43
C GLN A 84 -13.85 0.84 5.61
N TYR A 85 -13.09 1.77 6.19
CA TYR A 85 -12.27 1.49 7.36
C TYR A 85 -13.10 0.96 8.52
N LEU A 86 -14.16 1.68 8.88
CA LEU A 86 -15.03 1.29 10.00
C LEU A 86 -15.66 -0.08 9.74
N LEU A 87 -16.18 -0.31 8.54
CA LEU A 87 -16.85 -1.55 8.16
C LEU A 87 -15.90 -2.75 8.16
N PHE A 88 -14.73 -2.62 7.54
CA PHE A 88 -13.80 -3.74 7.51
C PHE A 88 -13.16 -3.96 8.88
N GLN A 89 -12.88 -2.90 9.66
CA GLN A 89 -12.39 -3.04 11.04
C GLN A 89 -13.37 -3.83 11.90
N THR A 90 -14.68 -3.55 11.79
CA THR A 90 -15.71 -4.30 12.54
C THR A 90 -15.82 -5.74 12.05
N LEU A 91 -15.75 -6.00 10.74
CA LEU A 91 -15.75 -7.36 10.20
C LEU A 91 -14.55 -8.19 10.66
N TYR A 92 -13.33 -7.61 10.64
CA TYR A 92 -12.14 -8.29 11.15
C TYR A 92 -12.24 -8.57 12.65
N ALA A 93 -12.73 -7.60 13.42
CA ALA A 93 -12.93 -7.79 14.85
C ALA A 93 -13.97 -8.88 15.17
N LEU A 94 -15.07 -8.95 14.40
CA LEU A 94 -16.08 -9.98 14.54
C LEU A 94 -15.51 -11.37 14.20
N MET A 95 -14.76 -11.49 13.11
CA MET A 95 -14.11 -12.76 12.75
C MET A 95 -13.09 -13.21 13.79
N ASP A 96 -12.33 -12.28 14.35
CA ASP A 96 -11.38 -12.61 15.41
C ASP A 96 -12.08 -13.11 16.68
N ALA A 97 -13.18 -12.47 17.08
CA ALA A 97 -13.98 -12.85 18.23
C ALA A 97 -14.74 -14.18 18.05
N THR A 98 -15.10 -14.56 16.82
CA THR A 98 -15.97 -15.72 16.54
C THR A 98 -15.26 -16.94 15.96
N VAL A 99 -14.20 -16.74 15.18
CA VAL A 99 -13.51 -17.82 14.44
C VAL A 99 -12.13 -18.06 15.02
N PHE A 100 -11.31 -17.01 15.12
CA PHE A 100 -9.90 -17.15 15.47
C PHE A 100 -9.65 -17.30 16.97
N HIS A 101 -10.55 -16.77 17.82
CA HIS A 101 -10.47 -16.82 19.29
C HIS A 101 -9.08 -16.41 19.82
N THR A 102 -8.46 -15.40 19.19
CA THR A 102 -7.07 -15.03 19.45
C THR A 102 -6.91 -14.50 20.89
N PRO A 103 -6.12 -15.16 21.76
CA PRO A 103 -5.90 -14.67 23.12
C PRO A 103 -5.21 -13.30 23.10
N HIS A 104 -5.68 -12.37 23.93
CA HIS A 104 -5.11 -11.02 24.14
C HIS A 104 -5.27 -9.98 23.01
N MET A 105 -6.09 -10.24 21.98
CA MET A 105 -6.39 -9.23 20.97
C MET A 105 -7.32 -8.14 21.54
N ARG A 106 -6.76 -6.99 21.91
CA ARG A 106 -7.60 -5.83 22.33
C ARG A 106 -8.27 -5.25 21.09
N LEU A 107 -9.61 -5.37 21.00
CA LEU A 107 -10.44 -4.64 20.05
C LEU A 107 -10.14 -3.13 20.19
N SER A 108 -9.34 -2.59 19.28
CA SER A 108 -9.05 -1.16 19.22
C SER A 108 -9.33 -0.66 17.82
N PHE A 109 -10.26 0.29 17.69
CA PHE A 109 -10.52 1.00 16.44
C PHE A 109 -9.30 1.80 15.95
N PHE A 110 -8.31 2.01 16.82
CA PHE A 110 -7.10 2.78 16.55
C PHE A 110 -5.87 1.92 16.25
N ALA A 111 -5.95 0.59 16.47
CA ALA A 111 -4.95 -0.37 16.03
C ALA A 111 -5.52 -1.19 14.86
N PRO A 112 -5.40 -0.70 13.62
CA PRO A 112 -5.94 -1.41 12.49
C PRO A 112 -5.29 -2.77 12.31
N TYR A 113 -6.11 -3.74 11.90
CA TYR A 113 -5.62 -5.03 11.43
C TYR A 113 -4.62 -4.84 10.27
N LEU A 114 -3.83 -5.87 10.00
CA LEU A 114 -2.65 -5.90 9.13
C LEU A 114 -2.78 -5.20 7.76
N LEU A 115 -4.00 -4.98 7.26
CA LEU A 115 -4.28 -4.30 5.99
C LEU A 115 -4.95 -2.94 6.15
N LEU A 116 -5.69 -2.73 7.25
CA LEU A 116 -6.50 -1.53 7.47
C LEU A 116 -5.65 -0.30 7.81
N TRP A 117 -4.39 -0.51 8.21
CA TRP A 117 -3.45 0.58 8.46
C TRP A 117 -3.28 1.41 7.19
N PHE A 118 -3.20 0.78 6.01
CA PHE A 118 -3.03 1.51 4.76
C PHE A 118 -4.25 2.37 4.46
N LEU A 119 -5.45 1.91 4.81
CA LEU A 119 -6.69 2.63 4.59
C LEU A 119 -6.79 3.86 5.51
N ALA A 120 -6.41 3.70 6.78
CA ALA A 120 -6.25 4.80 7.73
C ALA A 120 -5.15 5.78 7.29
N SER A 121 -3.99 5.28 6.88
CA SER A 121 -2.90 6.12 6.35
C SER A 121 -3.32 6.86 5.09
N HIS A 122 -4.06 6.23 4.18
CA HIS A 122 -4.57 6.87 2.98
C HIS A 122 -5.54 8.02 3.31
N PHE A 123 -6.41 7.85 4.32
CA PHE A 123 -7.23 8.95 4.83
C PHE A 123 -6.36 10.11 5.32
N CYS A 124 -5.37 9.83 6.17
CA CYS A 124 -4.45 10.82 6.73
C CYS A 124 -3.61 11.53 5.66
N TRP A 125 -3.04 10.79 4.70
CA TRP A 125 -2.25 11.37 3.61
C TRP A 125 -3.07 12.35 2.77
N ARG A 126 -4.31 12.00 2.43
CA ARG A 126 -5.21 12.91 1.70
C ARG A 126 -5.50 14.17 2.50
N LEU A 127 -5.70 14.05 3.82
CA LEU A 127 -5.89 15.21 4.70
C LEU A 127 -4.64 16.09 4.73
N LEU A 128 -3.46 15.50 4.95
CA LEU A 128 -2.19 16.21 5.02
C LEU A 128 -1.86 16.94 3.70
N VAL A 129 -2.04 16.28 2.55
CA VAL A 129 -1.86 16.91 1.24
C VAL A 129 -2.87 18.03 1.00
N ARG A 130 -4.13 17.84 1.44
CA ARG A 130 -5.15 18.88 1.36
C ARG A 130 -4.80 20.11 2.21
N LEU A 131 -4.25 19.92 3.41
CA LEU A 131 -3.81 21.00 4.30
C LEU A 131 -2.60 21.75 3.75
N THR A 132 -1.69 21.01 3.10
CA THR A 132 -0.45 21.57 2.52
C THR A 132 -0.61 21.94 1.04
N ILE A 133 -1.83 22.02 0.52
CA ILE A 133 -2.06 22.18 -0.93
C ILE A 133 -1.51 23.51 -1.48
N SER A 134 -1.55 24.56 -0.65
CA SER A 134 -1.04 25.90 -0.95
C SER A 134 0.50 25.98 -0.93
N TRP A 135 1.18 24.96 -0.41
CA TRP A 135 2.63 24.95 -0.33
C TRP A 135 3.25 24.55 -1.68
N LYS A 136 4.47 25.03 -1.95
CA LYS A 136 5.23 24.57 -3.11
C LYS A 136 5.51 23.06 -3.00
N PRO A 137 5.48 22.29 -4.10
CA PRO A 137 5.71 20.84 -4.08
C PRO A 137 7.01 20.42 -3.37
N VAL A 138 8.08 21.21 -3.51
CA VAL A 138 9.37 20.95 -2.86
C VAL A 138 9.25 21.03 -1.33
N TYR A 139 8.56 22.03 -0.79
CA TYR A 139 8.40 22.18 0.67
C TYR A 139 7.53 21.07 1.26
N ARG A 140 6.48 20.64 0.53
CA ARG A 140 5.64 19.51 0.93
C ARG A 140 6.45 18.21 0.98
N LEU A 141 7.35 17.99 0.02
CA LEU A 141 8.25 16.83 0.01
C LEU A 141 9.24 16.88 1.18
N ILE A 142 9.92 18.01 1.40
CA ILE A 142 10.88 18.16 2.51
C ILE A 142 10.17 17.91 3.85
N ALA A 143 8.99 18.52 4.06
CA ALA A 143 8.20 18.31 5.27
C ALA A 143 7.81 16.84 5.45
N SER A 144 7.43 16.14 4.39
CA SER A 144 7.08 14.73 4.48
C SER A 144 8.26 13.84 4.87
N ILE A 145 9.47 14.12 4.33
CA ILE A 145 10.69 13.36 4.65
C ILE A 145 11.07 13.62 6.12
N ALA A 146 11.03 14.89 6.54
CA ALA A 146 11.31 15.27 7.93
C ALA A 146 10.35 14.57 8.90
N LEU A 147 9.04 14.60 8.63
CA LEU A 147 8.03 13.92 9.45
C LEU A 147 8.27 12.41 9.51
N GLY A 148 8.60 11.76 8.39
CA GLY A 148 8.87 10.33 8.36
C GLY A 148 10.13 9.94 9.16
N VAL A 149 11.16 10.79 9.16
CA VAL A 149 12.37 10.57 9.97
C VAL A 149 12.08 10.78 11.46
N ILE A 150 11.38 11.87 11.81
CA ILE A 150 11.03 12.22 13.20
C ILE A 150 10.11 11.17 13.81
N ALA A 151 9.17 10.61 13.04
CA ALA A 151 8.22 9.62 13.52
C ALA A 151 8.89 8.36 14.10
N GLY A 152 10.11 8.01 13.66
CA GLY A 152 10.87 6.88 14.20
C GLY A 152 11.52 7.14 15.57
N TYR A 153 11.73 8.40 15.95
CA TYR A 153 12.29 8.77 17.26
C TYR A 153 11.24 8.90 18.37
N LEU A 154 9.96 9.05 17.99
CA LEU A 154 8.90 9.23 18.97
C LEU A 154 8.73 7.93 19.78
N PRO A 155 8.84 7.96 21.12
CA PRO A 155 8.69 6.78 21.98
C PRO A 155 7.20 6.48 22.13
N VAL A 156 6.61 5.92 21.07
CA VAL A 156 5.18 5.65 21.04
C VAL A 156 4.92 4.16 20.94
N ASP A 157 4.51 3.58 22.06
CA ASP A 157 4.27 2.14 22.18
C ASP A 157 3.01 1.72 21.41
N GLY A 158 3.09 0.57 20.72
CA GLY A 158 2.01 -0.32 20.23
C GLY A 158 0.80 0.31 19.50
N PHE A 159 0.05 1.15 20.22
CA PHE A 159 -1.17 1.86 19.84
C PHE A 159 -0.98 2.88 18.68
N TRP A 160 0.21 3.46 18.54
CA TRP A 160 0.51 4.47 17.49
C TRP A 160 1.43 3.96 16.37
N LEU A 161 1.80 2.68 16.34
CA LEU A 161 2.70 2.12 15.31
C LEU A 161 2.12 2.24 13.88
N SER A 162 0.79 2.28 13.75
CA SER A 162 0.11 2.58 12.47
C SER A 162 0.25 4.05 12.05
N CYS A 163 0.36 4.97 13.01
CA CYS A 163 0.67 6.37 12.73
C CYS A 163 2.13 6.54 12.29
N SER A 164 3.07 5.77 12.87
CA SER A 164 4.46 5.76 12.41
C SER A 164 4.57 5.42 10.92
N ARG A 165 3.94 4.32 10.47
CA ARG A 165 3.85 3.96 9.04
C ARG A 165 3.28 5.07 8.18
N THR A 166 2.25 5.76 8.68
CA THR A 166 1.63 6.88 7.96
C THR A 166 2.64 7.98 7.67
N PHE A 167 3.48 8.37 8.63
CA PHE A 167 4.49 9.40 8.39
C PHE A 167 5.68 8.88 7.58
N VAL A 168 6.13 7.65 7.83
CA VAL A 168 7.25 7.01 7.11
C VAL A 168 6.95 6.91 5.60
N PHE A 169 5.73 6.56 5.21
CA PHE A 169 5.38 6.43 3.79
C PHE A 169 4.81 7.72 3.15
N LEU A 170 4.58 8.78 3.93
CA LEU A 170 4.07 10.05 3.42
C LEU A 170 4.90 10.64 2.25
N PRO A 171 6.25 10.58 2.25
CA PRO A 171 7.05 11.06 1.14
C PRO A 171 6.66 10.44 -0.20
N PHE A 172 6.43 9.13 -0.23
CA PHE A 172 6.04 8.43 -1.45
C PHE A 172 4.66 8.88 -1.96
N PHE A 173 3.73 9.16 -1.05
CA PHE A 173 2.40 9.66 -1.41
C PHE A 173 2.51 11.05 -2.05
N VAL A 174 3.30 11.94 -1.44
CA VAL A 174 3.57 13.29 -1.96
C VAL A 174 4.26 13.22 -3.32
N ILE A 175 5.27 12.36 -3.48
CA ILE A 175 5.96 12.16 -4.76
C ILE A 175 4.96 11.70 -5.84
N GLY A 176 4.03 10.82 -5.50
CA GLY A 176 2.98 10.35 -6.40
C GLY A 176 2.03 11.46 -6.83
N TYR A 177 1.56 12.25 -5.87
CA TYR A 177 0.62 13.34 -6.08
C TYR A 177 1.23 14.49 -6.92
N ASP A 178 2.43 14.94 -6.56
CA ASP A 178 3.07 16.09 -7.20
C ASP A 178 3.79 15.71 -8.50
N TYR A 179 4.57 14.62 -8.48
CA TYR A 179 5.52 14.29 -9.55
C TYR A 179 5.17 13.01 -10.32
N GLY A 180 4.11 12.28 -9.98
CA GLY A 180 3.81 10.96 -10.57
C GLY A 180 3.77 10.95 -12.11
N ALA A 181 3.07 11.92 -12.71
CA ALA A 181 3.01 12.04 -14.18
C ALA A 181 4.37 12.40 -14.82
N ALA A 182 5.15 13.27 -14.17
CA ALA A 182 6.45 13.69 -14.66
C ALA A 182 7.48 12.56 -14.60
N ILE A 183 7.48 11.78 -13.52
CA ILE A 183 8.32 10.59 -13.35
C ILE A 183 7.98 9.57 -14.44
N ARG A 184 6.68 9.28 -14.64
CA ARG A 184 6.24 8.36 -15.70
C ARG A 184 6.70 8.82 -17.09
N ALA A 185 6.58 10.11 -17.41
CA ALA A 185 7.03 10.65 -18.69
C ALA A 185 8.56 10.50 -18.92
N ARG A 186 9.35 10.39 -17.85
CA ARG A 186 10.81 10.23 -17.89
C ARG A 186 11.28 8.79 -17.72
N LEU A 187 10.37 7.82 -17.59
CA LEU A 187 10.77 6.41 -17.49
C LEU A 187 11.52 5.98 -18.75
N LEU A 188 12.64 5.29 -18.55
CA LEU A 188 13.55 4.88 -19.61
C LEU A 188 12.84 4.00 -20.65
N PRO A 189 12.79 4.39 -21.93
CA PRO A 189 12.33 3.52 -23.00
C PRO A 189 13.44 2.54 -23.44
N GLY A 190 13.06 1.47 -24.15
CA GLY A 190 14.01 0.60 -24.86
C GLY A 190 15.02 -0.12 -23.96
N TRP A 191 16.31 0.05 -24.23
CA TRP A 191 17.41 -0.66 -23.56
C TRP A 191 17.49 -0.35 -22.06
N GLY A 192 17.32 0.91 -21.66
CA GLY A 192 17.37 1.30 -20.24
C GLY A 192 16.32 0.57 -19.39
N ARG A 193 15.15 0.27 -19.97
CA ARG A 193 14.12 -0.56 -19.33
C ARG A 193 14.59 -1.99 -19.11
N ARG A 194 15.28 -2.60 -20.08
CA ARG A 194 15.81 -3.97 -19.95
C ARG A 194 16.88 -4.03 -18.85
N VAL A 195 17.79 -3.06 -18.84
CA VAL A 195 18.83 -2.94 -17.80
C VAL A 195 18.18 -2.81 -16.41
N ALA A 196 17.17 -1.95 -16.25
CA ALA A 196 16.44 -1.82 -15.00
C ALA A 196 15.75 -3.12 -14.56
N GLY A 197 15.17 -3.88 -15.50
CA GLY A 197 14.62 -5.21 -15.23
C GLY A 197 15.68 -6.21 -14.74
N ILE A 198 16.84 -6.25 -15.40
CA ILE A 198 17.98 -7.10 -15.01
C ILE A 198 18.47 -6.72 -13.62
N LEU A 199 18.65 -5.42 -13.34
CA LEU A 199 19.09 -4.92 -12.03
C LEU A 199 18.06 -5.23 -10.93
N SER A 200 16.76 -5.24 -11.25
CA SER A 200 15.70 -5.64 -10.31
C SER A 200 15.85 -7.11 -9.89
N VAL A 201 16.19 -7.99 -10.84
CA VAL A 201 16.47 -9.41 -10.56
C VAL A 201 17.81 -9.59 -9.86
N ALA A 202 18.83 -8.82 -10.25
CA ALA A 202 20.12 -8.81 -9.56
C ALA A 202 19.98 -8.41 -8.09
N LEU A 203 19.10 -7.46 -7.77
CA LEU A 203 18.76 -7.11 -6.39
C LEU A 203 18.11 -8.28 -5.63
N LEU A 204 17.17 -9.00 -6.25
CA LEU A 204 16.59 -10.21 -5.65
C LEU A 204 17.66 -11.26 -5.36
N VAL A 205 18.55 -11.52 -6.32
CA VAL A 205 19.65 -12.47 -6.17
C VAL A 205 20.61 -12.03 -5.05
N TYR A 206 20.95 -10.74 -5.00
CA TYR A 206 21.77 -10.16 -3.94
C TYR A 206 21.15 -10.35 -2.55
N ILE A 207 19.84 -10.10 -2.41
CA ILE A 207 19.10 -10.35 -1.16
C ILE A 207 19.11 -11.85 -0.82
N ALA A 208 18.91 -12.73 -1.81
CA ALA A 208 18.88 -14.18 -1.60
C ALA A 208 20.21 -14.76 -1.11
N TYR A 209 21.33 -14.14 -1.46
CA TYR A 209 22.66 -14.50 -0.97
C TYR A 209 23.07 -13.76 0.32
N GLY A 210 22.12 -13.13 1.02
CA GLY A 210 22.37 -12.46 2.30
C GLY A 210 23.02 -11.08 2.18
N GLY A 211 22.98 -10.46 1.00
CA GLY A 211 23.54 -9.13 0.78
C GLY A 211 22.80 -8.01 1.52
N LEU A 212 21.53 -8.22 1.87
CA LEU A 212 20.71 -7.23 2.55
C LEU A 212 20.45 -7.62 4.01
N ASN A 213 21.40 -7.26 4.89
CA ASN A 213 21.27 -7.47 6.33
C ASN A 213 20.49 -6.35 7.03
N ILE A 214 19.32 -6.00 6.51
CA ILE A 214 18.44 -4.99 7.11
C ILE A 214 17.32 -5.71 7.88
N PRO A 215 17.15 -5.45 9.18
CA PRO A 215 16.01 -5.97 9.93
C PRO A 215 14.68 -5.59 9.26
N GLN A 216 13.81 -6.58 9.03
CA GLN A 216 12.50 -6.40 8.37
C GLN A 216 11.66 -5.22 8.92
N GLY A 217 11.83 -4.89 10.21
CA GLY A 217 11.13 -3.77 10.84
C GLY A 217 11.45 -2.40 10.24
N TRP A 218 12.63 -2.23 9.63
CA TRP A 218 12.96 -1.00 8.89
C TRP A 218 12.06 -0.83 7.65
N LEU A 219 11.85 -1.91 6.89
CA LEU A 219 10.98 -1.92 5.70
C LEU A 219 9.50 -1.78 6.06
N PHE A 220 9.07 -2.30 7.22
CA PHE A 220 7.67 -2.21 7.64
C PHE A 220 7.27 -0.82 8.13
N GLY A 221 8.22 0.01 8.54
CA GLY A 221 7.95 1.35 9.08
C GLY A 221 7.07 1.35 10.34
N SER A 222 6.97 0.22 11.04
CA SER A 222 6.11 0.03 12.24
C SER A 222 6.87 -0.27 13.50
N LYS A 223 8.15 0.09 13.55
CA LYS A 223 8.96 0.02 14.75
C LYS A 223 9.66 1.36 14.93
N THR A 224 9.76 1.78 16.18
CA THR A 224 10.62 2.92 16.56
C THR A 224 12.08 2.54 16.35
N TYR A 225 12.97 3.53 16.26
CA TYR A 225 14.40 3.25 16.15
C TYR A 225 14.92 2.51 17.39
N ALA A 226 14.37 2.82 18.57
CA ALA A 226 14.69 2.11 19.80
C ALA A 226 14.33 0.61 19.75
N GLU A 227 13.16 0.26 19.22
CA GLU A 227 12.75 -1.15 19.03
C GLU A 227 13.57 -1.88 17.95
N LEU A 228 14.23 -1.13 17.06
CA LEU A 228 15.15 -1.66 16.05
C LEU A 228 16.58 -1.78 16.58
N GLY A 229 16.81 -1.48 17.87
CA GLY A 229 18.13 -1.52 18.50
C GLY A 229 18.99 -0.29 18.22
N HIS A 230 18.40 0.77 17.64
CA HIS A 230 19.10 1.99 17.22
C HIS A 230 18.55 3.21 17.97
N GLN A 231 19.08 3.49 19.16
CA GLN A 231 18.67 4.66 19.95
C GLN A 231 19.50 5.91 19.65
N GLU A 232 20.43 5.83 18.70
CA GLU A 232 21.38 6.89 18.44
C GLU A 232 20.71 8.09 17.77
N TRP A 233 21.23 9.29 18.04
CA TRP A 233 20.72 10.53 17.44
C TRP A 233 20.79 10.51 15.91
N TYR A 234 21.68 9.71 15.32
CA TYR A 234 21.85 9.58 13.87
C TYR A 234 21.02 8.45 13.25
N ALA A 235 20.15 7.76 14.01
CA ALA A 235 19.32 6.66 13.50
C ALA A 235 18.48 7.03 12.25
N GLY A 236 18.10 8.31 12.13
CA GLY A 236 17.42 8.88 10.98
C GLY A 236 18.20 8.79 9.67
N ILE A 237 19.54 8.72 9.71
CA ILE A 237 20.36 8.50 8.51
C ILE A 237 20.08 7.11 7.92
N PHE A 238 19.91 6.08 8.75
CA PHE A 238 19.51 4.76 8.26
C PHE A 238 18.13 4.81 7.60
N ARG A 239 17.18 5.59 8.14
CA ARG A 239 15.88 5.80 7.49
C ARG A 239 16.01 6.44 6.10
N LEU A 240 16.89 7.43 5.94
CA LEU A 240 17.18 8.01 4.63
C LEU A 240 17.81 7.00 3.67
N GLY A 241 18.70 6.12 4.18
CA GLY A 241 19.25 5.00 3.42
C GLY A 241 18.17 4.01 2.96
N VAL A 242 17.20 3.69 3.83
CA VAL A 242 16.04 2.86 3.49
C VAL A 242 15.18 3.53 2.42
N TYR A 243 14.89 4.83 2.53
CA TYR A 243 14.18 5.55 1.47
C TYR A 243 14.91 5.51 0.14
N LEU A 244 16.24 5.63 0.14
CA LEU A 244 17.03 5.53 -1.08
C LEU A 244 16.91 4.12 -1.69
N LEU A 245 17.05 3.07 -0.88
CA LEU A 245 16.84 1.69 -1.31
C LEU A 245 15.44 1.49 -1.90
N GLU A 246 14.41 2.01 -1.23
CA GLU A 246 13.02 1.92 -1.66
C GLU A 246 12.78 2.64 -3.00
N ILE A 247 13.36 3.84 -3.18
CA ILE A 247 13.26 4.60 -4.44
C ILE A 247 13.99 3.87 -5.58
N ILE A 248 15.18 3.34 -5.33
CA ILE A 248 15.94 2.58 -6.33
C ILE A 248 15.14 1.33 -6.72
N SER A 249 14.73 0.52 -5.74
CA SER A 249 13.98 -0.72 -5.95
C SER A 249 12.65 -0.47 -6.66
N ALA A 250 11.94 0.59 -6.28
CA ALA A 250 10.74 1.06 -6.95
C ALA A 250 11.01 1.38 -8.42
N THR A 251 12.04 2.16 -8.71
CA THR A 251 12.40 2.55 -10.08
C THR A 251 12.77 1.35 -10.95
N LEU A 252 13.52 0.39 -10.38
CA LEU A 252 13.86 -0.87 -11.05
C LEU A 252 12.61 -1.71 -11.34
N PHE A 253 11.67 -1.79 -10.40
CA PHE A 253 10.44 -2.55 -10.58
C PHE A 253 9.52 -1.96 -11.66
N LEU A 254 9.49 -0.64 -11.84
CA LEU A 254 8.69 0.01 -12.89
C LEU A 254 9.03 -0.48 -14.31
N ALA A 255 10.21 -1.07 -14.51
CA ALA A 255 10.60 -1.69 -15.77
C ALA A 255 9.75 -2.91 -16.16
N TRP A 256 9.16 -3.60 -15.19
CA TRP A 256 8.31 -4.77 -15.41
C TRP A 256 6.88 -4.40 -15.79
N VAL A 257 6.45 -3.17 -15.55
CA VAL A 257 5.05 -2.76 -15.72
C VAL A 257 4.72 -2.51 -17.19
N PRO A 258 3.79 -3.25 -17.80
CA PRO A 258 3.49 -3.10 -19.22
C PRO A 258 2.91 -1.72 -19.53
N ASN A 259 3.34 -1.15 -20.66
CA ASN A 259 2.85 0.15 -21.14
C ASN A 259 1.53 0.05 -21.91
N LEU A 260 1.11 -1.17 -22.27
CA LEU A 260 -0.03 -1.39 -23.14
C LEU A 260 -1.34 -1.49 -22.36
N THR A 261 -2.41 -1.00 -22.98
CA THR A 261 -3.78 -1.28 -22.58
C THR A 261 -4.06 -2.76 -22.79
N SER A 262 -4.39 -3.47 -21.71
CA SER A 262 -4.62 -4.91 -21.76
C SER A 262 -5.67 -5.33 -20.72
N LYS A 263 -5.97 -6.63 -20.65
CA LYS A 263 -6.81 -7.18 -19.58
C LYS A 263 -6.29 -6.82 -18.18
N LEU A 264 -4.97 -6.66 -18.03
CA LEU A 264 -4.33 -6.20 -16.80
C LEU A 264 -4.83 -4.82 -16.36
N THR A 265 -5.07 -3.94 -17.32
CA THR A 265 -5.57 -2.58 -17.09
C THR A 265 -6.98 -2.62 -16.52
N ASP A 266 -7.82 -3.50 -17.06
CA ASP A 266 -9.18 -3.69 -16.58
C ASP A 266 -9.21 -4.30 -15.17
N LEU A 267 -8.33 -5.25 -14.86
CA LEU A 267 -8.15 -5.78 -13.51
C LEU A 267 -7.65 -4.70 -12.53
N GLY A 268 -6.74 -3.84 -12.99
CA GLY A 268 -6.18 -2.70 -12.26
C GLY A 268 -7.21 -1.68 -11.78
N ARG A 269 -8.35 -1.54 -12.48
CA ARG A 269 -9.46 -0.67 -12.06
C ARG A 269 -10.19 -1.19 -10.81
N ARG A 270 -10.07 -2.48 -10.49
CA ARG A 270 -10.83 -3.18 -9.44
C ARG A 270 -9.97 -3.65 -8.27
N THR A 271 -8.75 -3.14 -8.14
CA THR A 271 -7.81 -3.59 -7.08
C THR A 271 -8.28 -3.30 -5.66
N LEU A 272 -9.23 -2.37 -5.48
CA LEU A 272 -9.81 -2.09 -4.16
C LEU A 272 -10.56 -3.30 -3.59
N TYR A 273 -11.26 -4.06 -4.44
CA TYR A 273 -11.96 -5.28 -4.04
C TYR A 273 -10.98 -6.35 -3.57
N VAL A 274 -9.93 -6.57 -4.35
CA VAL A 274 -8.83 -7.46 -3.99
C VAL A 274 -8.23 -7.02 -2.65
N PHE A 275 -7.89 -5.74 -2.51
CA PHE A 275 -7.28 -5.16 -1.30
C PHE A 275 -8.10 -5.41 -0.03
N LEU A 276 -9.42 -5.25 -0.07
CA LEU A 276 -10.24 -5.40 1.12
C LEU A 276 -10.57 -6.87 1.44
N LEU A 277 -10.79 -7.70 0.41
CA LEU A 277 -11.25 -9.08 0.59
C LEU A 277 -10.11 -10.08 0.83
N HIS A 278 -8.90 -9.83 0.29
CA HIS A 278 -7.84 -10.84 0.35
C HIS A 278 -7.35 -11.14 1.76
N GLY A 279 -7.36 -10.17 2.67
CA GLY A 279 -6.90 -10.39 4.03
C GLY A 279 -7.74 -11.42 4.79
N PHE A 280 -9.02 -11.57 4.45
CA PHE A 280 -9.85 -12.67 4.96
C PHE A 280 -9.38 -14.02 4.45
N LEU A 281 -9.08 -14.12 3.14
CA LEU A 281 -8.57 -15.36 2.55
C LEU A 281 -7.23 -15.78 3.16
N VAL A 282 -6.30 -14.83 3.32
CA VAL A 282 -5.00 -15.10 3.95
C VAL A 282 -5.18 -15.56 5.39
N ARG A 283 -6.02 -14.87 6.19
CA ARG A 283 -6.27 -15.27 7.58
C ARG A 283 -6.92 -16.65 7.69
N LEU A 284 -7.88 -16.96 6.82
CA LEU A 284 -8.49 -18.29 6.76
C LEU A 284 -7.46 -19.37 6.38
N ALA A 285 -6.57 -19.08 5.43
CA ALA A 285 -5.48 -19.99 5.08
C ALA A 285 -4.55 -20.25 6.27
N ILE A 286 -4.14 -19.20 6.99
CA ILE A 286 -3.32 -19.33 8.21
C ILE A 286 -4.06 -20.17 9.26
N TRP A 287 -5.32 -19.85 9.54
CA TRP A 287 -6.13 -20.55 10.53
C TRP A 287 -6.39 -22.02 10.19
N SER A 288 -6.58 -22.34 8.90
CA SER A 288 -6.76 -23.73 8.44
C SER A 288 -5.54 -24.62 8.71
N GLY A 289 -4.38 -24.04 9.06
CA GLY A 289 -3.15 -24.76 9.29
C GLY A 289 -2.50 -25.31 8.01
N ILE A 290 -2.98 -24.92 6.82
CA ILE A 290 -2.47 -25.46 5.54
C ILE A 290 -0.94 -25.30 5.38
N TYR A 291 -0.37 -24.23 5.94
CA TYR A 291 1.06 -23.98 5.92
C TYR A 291 1.87 -25.05 6.66
N SER A 292 1.31 -25.74 7.66
CA SER A 292 2.00 -26.81 8.39
C SER A 292 2.38 -27.99 7.48
N TYR A 293 1.55 -28.30 6.48
CA TYR A 293 1.79 -29.37 5.50
C TYR A 293 2.84 -29.00 4.44
N MET A 294 3.25 -27.73 4.35
CA MET A 294 4.22 -27.27 3.35
C MET A 294 5.66 -27.49 3.83
N GLY A 295 6.13 -28.73 3.75
CA GLY A 295 7.46 -29.14 4.21
C GLY A 295 8.63 -28.80 3.27
N SER A 296 8.36 -28.30 2.06
CA SER A 296 9.38 -28.09 1.02
C SER A 296 9.30 -26.70 0.38
N ALA A 297 10.46 -26.16 -0.01
CA ALA A 297 10.56 -24.92 -0.76
C ALA A 297 9.85 -24.99 -2.14
N LEU A 298 9.56 -26.19 -2.65
CA LEU A 298 8.80 -26.40 -3.88
C LEU A 298 7.36 -25.85 -3.81
N PHE A 299 6.83 -25.62 -2.61
CA PHE A 299 5.50 -25.01 -2.44
C PHE A 299 5.50 -23.49 -2.67
N ILE A 300 6.66 -22.81 -2.66
CA ILE A 300 6.76 -21.37 -2.91
C ILE A 300 6.11 -20.96 -4.26
N PRO A 301 6.49 -21.54 -5.42
CA PRO A 301 5.86 -21.19 -6.69
C PRO A 301 4.37 -21.52 -6.73
N VAL A 302 3.92 -22.57 -6.02
CA VAL A 302 2.49 -22.93 -5.92
C VAL A 302 1.72 -21.83 -5.20
N ILE A 303 2.23 -21.34 -4.06
CA ILE A 303 1.62 -20.25 -3.28
C ILE A 303 1.57 -18.96 -4.10
N LEU A 304 2.65 -18.63 -4.82
CA LEU A 304 2.66 -17.48 -5.72
C LEU A 304 1.62 -17.62 -6.83
N GLY A 305 1.48 -18.81 -7.41
CA GLY A 305 0.44 -19.12 -8.39
C GLY A 305 -0.98 -18.93 -7.82
N ILE A 306 -1.23 -19.41 -6.60
CA ILE A 306 -2.50 -19.22 -5.89
C ILE A 306 -2.75 -17.74 -5.61
N ALA A 307 -1.74 -16.98 -5.18
CA ALA A 307 -1.86 -15.54 -4.94
C ALA A 307 -2.22 -14.77 -6.22
N VAL A 308 -1.59 -15.12 -7.36
CA VAL A 308 -1.97 -14.54 -8.66
C VAL A 308 -3.42 -14.91 -9.01
N LEU A 309 -3.78 -16.17 -8.88
CA LEU A 309 -5.13 -16.66 -9.17
C LEU A 309 -6.18 -15.93 -8.34
N PHE A 310 -5.99 -15.84 -7.02
CA PHE A 310 -6.87 -15.11 -6.11
C PHE A 310 -6.97 -13.62 -6.43
N SER A 311 -5.85 -13.00 -6.84
CA SER A 311 -5.88 -11.59 -7.27
C SER A 311 -6.75 -11.40 -8.51
N VAL A 312 -6.67 -12.33 -9.48
CA VAL A 312 -7.48 -12.30 -10.71
C VAL A 312 -8.95 -12.58 -10.41
N THR A 313 -9.26 -13.59 -9.59
CA THR A 313 -10.64 -13.96 -9.25
C THR A 313 -11.33 -12.88 -8.43
N LEU A 314 -10.66 -12.28 -7.45
CA LEU A 314 -11.20 -11.18 -6.66
C LEU A 314 -11.38 -9.89 -7.48
N ALA A 315 -10.58 -9.71 -8.54
CA ALA A 315 -10.74 -8.59 -9.48
C ALA A 315 -11.84 -8.84 -10.53
N HIS A 316 -12.48 -10.02 -10.55
CA HIS A 316 -13.52 -10.35 -11.53
C HIS A 316 -14.76 -9.44 -11.41
N PRO A 317 -15.45 -9.09 -12.52
CA PRO A 317 -16.60 -8.16 -12.47
C PRO A 317 -17.74 -8.61 -11.55
N LEU A 318 -17.93 -9.93 -11.39
CA LEU A 318 -18.96 -10.51 -10.54
C LEU A 318 -18.74 -10.19 -9.05
N VAL A 319 -17.48 -10.22 -8.59
CA VAL A 319 -17.13 -9.86 -7.21
C VAL A 319 -17.43 -8.39 -6.98
N ARG A 320 -17.09 -7.53 -7.95
CA ARG A 320 -17.48 -6.12 -7.91
C ARG A 320 -18.99 -5.97 -7.79
N HIS A 321 -19.78 -6.65 -8.61
CA HIS A 321 -21.24 -6.52 -8.59
C HIS A 321 -21.83 -6.92 -7.22
N THR A 322 -21.36 -8.03 -6.65
CA THR A 322 -21.84 -8.59 -5.39
C THR A 322 -21.47 -7.70 -4.19
N PHE A 323 -20.23 -7.22 -4.13
CA PHE A 323 -19.72 -6.44 -3.00
C PHE A 323 -19.79 -4.92 -3.20
N LYS A 324 -20.38 -4.45 -4.31
CA LYS A 324 -20.45 -3.01 -4.63
C LYS A 324 -21.10 -2.22 -3.50
N VAL A 325 -22.22 -2.71 -2.96
CA VAL A 325 -22.96 -2.00 -1.89
C VAL A 325 -22.11 -1.86 -0.64
N LEU A 326 -21.28 -2.86 -0.35
CA LEU A 326 -20.41 -2.89 0.83
C LEU A 326 -19.17 -2.00 0.67
N ILE A 327 -18.54 -2.03 -0.52
CA ILE A 327 -17.23 -1.41 -0.77
C ILE A 327 -17.38 0.00 -1.39
N GLU A 328 -18.39 0.23 -2.22
CA GLU A 328 -18.70 1.52 -2.85
C GLU A 328 -20.13 1.98 -2.48
N PRO A 329 -20.42 2.24 -1.19
CA PRO A 329 -21.73 2.74 -0.78
C PRO A 329 -21.98 4.13 -1.37
N ASP A 330 -23.22 4.41 -1.78
CA ASP A 330 -23.59 5.69 -2.38
C ASP A 330 -23.67 6.79 -1.32
N ILE A 331 -22.59 7.57 -1.21
CA ILE A 331 -22.42 8.63 -0.20
C ILE A 331 -23.37 9.80 -0.44
N SER A 332 -23.91 9.95 -1.66
CA SER A 332 -24.91 10.99 -1.94
C SER A 332 -26.20 10.78 -1.14
N ARG A 333 -26.52 9.54 -0.78
CA ARG A 333 -27.66 9.19 0.08
C ARG A 333 -27.37 9.42 1.56
N ILE A 334 -26.10 9.44 1.98
CA ILE A 334 -25.66 9.75 3.35
C ILE A 334 -25.39 11.26 3.47
N SER A 335 -26.37 12.05 3.03
CA SER A 335 -26.47 13.45 3.41
C SER A 335 -26.82 13.48 4.89
N ILE A 336 -25.83 13.75 5.74
CA ILE A 336 -26.09 14.25 7.09
C ILE A 336 -26.90 15.52 6.86
N HIS A 337 -28.21 15.46 7.09
CA HIS A 337 -29.08 16.62 7.10
C HIS A 337 -28.37 17.70 7.90
N ARG A 338 -27.87 18.73 7.22
CA ARG A 338 -27.59 20.00 7.86
C ARG A 338 -28.94 20.45 8.40
N HIS A 339 -29.19 20.15 9.67
CA HIS A 339 -30.21 20.86 10.42
C HIS A 339 -29.80 22.33 10.36
N GLY A 340 -30.48 23.06 9.48
CA GLY A 340 -30.48 24.50 9.49
C GLY A 340 -31.16 24.94 10.78
N VAL A 341 -30.37 25.05 11.85
CA VAL A 341 -30.76 25.76 13.05
C VAL A 341 -29.71 26.84 13.27
N PHE A 342 -29.92 27.96 12.59
CA PHE A 342 -29.92 29.28 13.21
C PHE A 342 -30.65 30.21 12.24
N LYS A 343 -31.99 30.14 12.32
CA LYS A 343 -32.85 31.25 11.87
C LYS A 343 -32.59 32.43 12.80
N ARG A 344 -32.34 33.57 12.18
CA ARG A 344 -32.59 34.95 12.62
C ARG A 344 -33.35 35.13 13.95
N SER A 345 -32.76 35.93 14.83
CA SER A 345 -33.41 37.02 15.57
C SER A 345 -32.46 38.21 15.43
N ALA A 346 -32.81 39.19 14.60
CA ALA A 346 -33.40 40.47 15.03
C ALA A 346 -32.34 41.35 15.71
#